data_AF-Q4SDV3-F1
#
_entry.id   AF-Q4SDV3-F1
#
_cell.length_a   1.000
_cell.length_b   1.000
_cell.length_c   1.000
_cell.angle_alpha   90.00
_cell.angle_beta   90.00
_cell.angle_gamma   90.00
#
_symmetry.space_group_name_H-M   'P 1'
#
loop_
_entity.id
_entity.type
_entity.pdbx_description
1 polymer ?
#
loop_
_entity_poly.entity_id
_entity_poly.type
_entity_poly.pdbx_seq_one_letter_code
_entity_poly.pdbx_strand_id
1 'polypeptide(L)'
;MHGGFYVRSNCPFTLTRFTQNRVECDITTRRDDSGLLVRVEIIINKIRTVLQNGSILVEGTSVSLPYDHTYQHIFQYGIYVKLRSSLLPLSVTWHNVPGGLDALLEEYTFSHNLVKIGEDVIGELHTSDHALVFWESSMYVQVHTSLGLKIQVQVSPEIQMYLTPPANHMGPISGLCGNSNSDTRDDFTTSSGIIENSAQAFALSWSVGTCAVTPNPCINTDNEIFAEEKCSILNNPTGIFGKCHAHIPTDHYHRACIQQTCNNGRSLQQSVCVALGNYAKACANQGVFIGDWRTATNCSCHTGKVCVHCAENPVNTARKTCDSLSKPVGVGAACDSGCYCPYNQYEDHLGNCVSVENCTCVYSGRVFSAGQSVKSNCKTCVCGQGQWTCSDQPCSGKCQVYGNGHYQTFDSNWYRFSGHCQYTFVEVRT
;
A
#
# COMPACT_ATOMS: atom_id res chain seq x y z
N MET A 1 26.02 7.90 -14.23
CA MET A 1 25.04 8.86 -13.68
C MET A 1 23.75 8.08 -13.49
N HIS A 2 23.28 7.89 -12.25
CA HIS A 2 22.06 7.11 -11.99
C HIS A 2 20.82 8.02 -12.13
N GLY A 3 19.97 7.73 -13.12
CA GLY A 3 18.90 8.63 -13.58
C GLY A 3 17.52 8.29 -13.04
N GLY A 4 17.27 8.52 -11.75
CA GLY A 4 15.90 8.51 -11.21
C GLY A 4 15.05 9.63 -11.82
N PHE A 5 13.82 9.35 -12.22
CA PHE A 5 12.93 10.31 -12.89
C PHE A 5 11.53 10.33 -12.29
N TYR A 6 10.76 11.37 -12.64
CA TYR A 6 9.42 11.62 -12.13
C TYR A 6 8.55 12.17 -13.26
N VAL A 7 7.35 11.61 -13.45
CA VAL A 7 6.36 12.10 -14.41
C VAL A 7 4.99 12.21 -13.73
N ARG A 8 4.51 13.45 -13.64
CA ARG A 8 3.15 13.80 -13.21
C ARG A 8 2.30 14.01 -14.46
N SER A 9 1.18 13.30 -14.57
CA SER A 9 0.44 13.22 -15.83
C SER A 9 -0.97 12.64 -15.66
N ASN A 10 -1.95 13.21 -16.37
CA ASN A 10 -3.37 12.83 -16.38
C ASN A 10 -3.75 11.91 -17.56
N CYS A 11 -2.76 11.15 -18.04
CA CYS A 11 -2.83 10.32 -19.24
C CYS A 11 -2.93 8.83 -18.91
N PRO A 12 -3.36 7.98 -19.85
CA PRO A 12 -3.19 6.54 -19.74
C PRO A 12 -1.70 6.16 -19.76
N PHE A 13 -1.33 5.09 -19.05
CA PHE A 13 0.02 4.51 -19.01
C PHE A 13 0.01 2.99 -19.18
N THR A 14 0.98 2.46 -19.93
CA THR A 14 1.32 1.03 -20.03
C THR A 14 1.88 0.61 -18.67
N LEU A 15 1.00 0.17 -17.76
CA LEU A 15 1.42 -0.24 -16.41
C LEU A 15 2.23 -1.53 -16.46
N THR A 16 1.85 -2.45 -17.35
CA THR A 16 2.65 -3.62 -17.72
C THR A 16 2.25 -4.11 -19.11
N ARG A 17 3.24 -4.52 -19.89
CA ARG A 17 3.08 -5.30 -21.12
C ARG A 17 3.97 -6.53 -21.01
N PHE A 18 3.43 -7.71 -21.22
CA PHE A 18 4.19 -8.96 -21.22
C PHE A 18 3.61 -9.98 -22.19
N THR A 19 4.44 -10.96 -22.58
CA THR A 19 4.01 -12.11 -23.38
C THR A 19 4.37 -13.39 -22.66
N GLN A 20 3.39 -14.28 -22.48
CA GLN A 20 3.60 -15.59 -21.87
C GLN A 20 2.95 -16.64 -22.77
N ASN A 21 3.67 -17.73 -23.09
CA ASN A 21 3.19 -18.81 -23.95
C ASN A 21 2.63 -18.36 -25.31
N ARG A 22 3.21 -17.29 -25.89
CA ARG A 22 2.76 -16.58 -27.12
C ARG A 22 1.42 -15.84 -27.00
N VAL A 23 0.85 -15.72 -25.81
CA VAL A 23 -0.30 -14.87 -25.53
C VAL A 23 0.20 -13.53 -25.01
N GLU A 24 -0.19 -12.46 -25.71
CA GLU A 24 0.13 -11.08 -25.39
C GLU A 24 -0.88 -10.51 -24.37
N CYS A 25 -0.36 -9.77 -23.40
CA CYS A 25 -1.12 -8.99 -22.43
C CYS A 25 -0.62 -7.54 -22.41
N ASP A 26 -1.56 -6.59 -22.48
CA ASP A 26 -1.31 -5.16 -22.26
C ASP A 26 -2.35 -4.62 -21.25
N ILE A 27 -1.88 -3.97 -20.18
CA ILE A 27 -2.73 -3.40 -19.13
C ILE A 27 -2.40 -1.93 -18.94
N THR A 28 -3.45 -1.11 -19.06
CA THR A 28 -3.30 0.31 -19.37
C THR A 28 -4.18 1.18 -18.49
N THR A 29 -3.65 2.28 -17.93
CA THR A 29 -4.27 2.97 -16.78
C THR A 29 -4.15 4.50 -16.84
N ARG A 30 -5.26 5.25 -16.92
CA ARG A 30 -5.30 6.72 -16.96
C ARG A 30 -5.55 7.35 -15.61
N ARG A 31 -4.75 8.37 -15.26
CA ARG A 31 -4.98 9.24 -14.07
C ARG A 31 -5.70 10.54 -14.41
N ASP A 32 -6.17 11.27 -13.40
CA ASP A 32 -6.63 12.65 -13.49
C ASP A 32 -5.64 13.63 -12.82
N ASP A 33 -5.99 14.91 -12.74
CA ASP A 33 -5.14 15.98 -12.19
C ASP A 33 -4.91 15.86 -10.66
N SER A 34 -5.77 15.12 -9.96
CA SER A 34 -5.59 14.75 -8.55
C SER A 34 -4.70 13.51 -8.37
N GLY A 35 -4.48 12.75 -9.45
CA GLY A 35 -3.71 11.51 -9.48
C GLY A 35 -4.54 10.22 -9.37
N LEU A 36 -5.87 10.31 -9.29
CA LEU A 36 -6.77 9.15 -9.21
C LEU A 36 -6.96 8.47 -10.57
N LEU A 37 -7.23 7.16 -10.59
CA LEU A 37 -7.42 6.40 -11.84
C LEU A 37 -8.86 6.54 -12.39
N VAL A 38 -8.98 6.90 -13.68
CA VAL A 38 -10.24 7.30 -14.34
C VAL A 38 -10.51 6.61 -15.69
N ARG A 39 -9.59 5.75 -16.16
CA ARG A 39 -9.83 4.81 -17.28
C ARG A 39 -8.87 3.63 -17.16
N VAL A 40 -9.33 2.42 -17.38
CA VAL A 40 -8.47 1.24 -17.53
C VAL A 40 -8.84 0.52 -18.81
N GLU A 41 -7.84 0.03 -19.54
CA GLU A 41 -8.06 -0.72 -20.77
C GLU A 41 -7.11 -1.94 -20.79
N ILE A 42 -7.67 -3.09 -21.14
CA ILE A 42 -7.10 -4.42 -20.98
C ILE A 42 -7.16 -5.11 -22.34
N ILE A 43 -6.02 -5.56 -22.85
CA ILE A 43 -5.95 -6.31 -24.10
C ILE A 43 -5.33 -7.67 -23.81
N ILE A 44 -6.07 -8.74 -24.10
CA ILE A 44 -5.61 -10.14 -23.95
C ILE A 44 -5.92 -10.87 -25.24
N ASN A 45 -4.87 -11.40 -25.90
CA ASN A 45 -5.02 -12.09 -27.19
C ASN A 45 -5.85 -11.28 -28.21
N LYS A 46 -5.58 -9.97 -28.30
CA LYS A 46 -6.27 -8.95 -29.13
C LYS A 46 -7.71 -8.60 -28.71
N ILE A 47 -8.33 -9.32 -27.78
CA ILE A 47 -9.65 -8.96 -27.26
C ILE A 47 -9.50 -7.75 -26.34
N ARG A 48 -10.26 -6.70 -26.65
CA ARG A 48 -10.15 -5.39 -26.01
C ARG A 48 -11.32 -5.15 -25.04
N THR A 49 -11.00 -4.97 -23.76
CA THR A 49 -11.94 -4.57 -22.71
C THR A 49 -11.58 -3.19 -22.18
N VAL A 50 -12.55 -2.26 -22.17
CA VAL A 50 -12.36 -0.87 -21.70
C VAL A 50 -13.29 -0.58 -20.52
N LEU A 51 -12.73 0.03 -19.49
CA LEU A 51 -13.36 0.36 -18.22
C LEU A 51 -13.34 1.88 -18.06
N GLN A 52 -14.52 2.50 -18.10
CA GLN A 52 -14.64 3.96 -18.16
C GLN A 52 -16.03 4.42 -17.71
N ASN A 53 -16.11 5.48 -16.89
CA ASN A 53 -17.36 6.13 -16.47
C ASN A 53 -18.43 5.14 -15.94
N GLY A 54 -18.02 4.16 -15.12
CA GLY A 54 -18.92 3.14 -14.58
C GLY A 54 -19.35 2.05 -15.57
N SER A 55 -18.93 2.12 -16.82
CA SER A 55 -19.30 1.21 -17.92
C SER A 55 -18.17 0.24 -18.29
N ILE A 56 -18.56 -0.89 -18.90
CA ILE A 56 -17.65 -1.93 -19.40
C ILE A 56 -17.95 -2.12 -20.88
N LEU A 57 -16.93 -1.94 -21.72
CA LEU A 57 -17.02 -2.08 -23.17
C LEU A 57 -16.11 -3.23 -23.62
N VAL A 58 -16.67 -4.30 -24.17
CA VAL A 58 -15.91 -5.38 -24.83
C VAL A 58 -16.04 -5.22 -26.33
N GLU A 59 -14.91 -5.12 -27.02
CA GLU A 59 -14.82 -4.88 -28.47
C GLU A 59 -15.65 -3.67 -28.94
N GLY A 60 -15.85 -2.68 -28.06
CA GLY A 60 -16.64 -1.47 -28.29
C GLY A 60 -18.12 -1.58 -27.94
N THR A 61 -18.64 -2.77 -27.61
CA THR A 61 -20.03 -2.99 -27.20
C THR A 61 -20.17 -2.94 -25.67
N SER A 62 -21.17 -2.25 -25.14
CA SER A 62 -21.44 -2.24 -23.70
C SER A 62 -21.99 -3.59 -23.24
N VAL A 63 -21.42 -4.16 -22.17
CA VAL A 63 -21.80 -5.50 -21.67
C VAL A 63 -22.44 -5.44 -20.29
N SER A 64 -23.53 -6.21 -20.11
CA SER A 64 -24.13 -6.51 -18.81
C SER A 64 -23.44 -7.71 -18.17
N LEU A 65 -23.36 -7.75 -16.84
CA LEU A 65 -22.70 -8.84 -16.12
C LEU A 65 -23.69 -9.94 -15.67
N PRO A 66 -23.24 -11.21 -15.59
CA PRO A 66 -21.97 -11.72 -16.10
C PRO A 66 -21.93 -11.73 -17.64
N TYR A 67 -20.73 -11.61 -18.21
CA TYR A 67 -20.45 -11.60 -19.63
C TYR A 67 -19.33 -12.58 -19.95
N ASP A 68 -19.63 -13.53 -20.84
CA ASP A 68 -18.70 -14.55 -21.30
C ASP A 68 -18.17 -14.27 -22.71
N HIS A 69 -16.87 -14.45 -22.89
CA HIS A 69 -16.21 -14.39 -24.19
C HIS A 69 -15.10 -15.44 -24.29
N THR A 70 -14.75 -15.83 -25.52
CA THR A 70 -13.88 -16.98 -25.87
C THR A 70 -12.58 -17.09 -25.07
N TYR A 71 -12.00 -15.97 -24.63
CA TYR A 71 -10.73 -15.92 -23.88
C TYR A 71 -10.81 -15.19 -22.53
N GLN A 72 -11.99 -14.68 -22.15
CA GLN A 72 -12.18 -13.89 -20.93
C GLN A 72 -13.60 -14.06 -20.35
N HIS A 73 -13.68 -14.29 -19.04
CA HIS A 73 -14.93 -14.30 -18.29
C HIS A 73 -14.99 -13.02 -17.45
N ILE A 74 -16.03 -12.19 -17.62
CA ILE A 74 -16.22 -10.93 -16.89
C ILE A 74 -17.46 -11.04 -16.00
N PHE A 75 -17.28 -10.97 -14.69
CA PHE A 75 -18.34 -11.34 -13.73
C PHE A 75 -18.32 -10.48 -12.47
N GLN A 76 -19.47 -10.42 -11.79
CA GLN A 76 -19.60 -9.82 -10.48
C GLN A 76 -18.80 -10.66 -9.47
N TYR A 77 -17.91 -10.03 -8.69
CA TYR A 77 -17.10 -10.70 -7.67
C TYR A 77 -17.03 -9.82 -6.42
N GLY A 78 -17.84 -10.15 -5.40
CA GLY A 78 -18.09 -9.22 -4.31
C GLY A 78 -18.84 -7.99 -4.82
N ILE A 79 -18.35 -6.80 -4.49
CA ILE A 79 -18.81 -5.53 -5.10
C ILE A 79 -18.01 -5.16 -6.36
N TYR A 80 -16.79 -5.69 -6.54
CA TYR A 80 -16.03 -5.55 -7.78
C TYR A 80 -16.67 -6.27 -8.98
N VAL A 81 -16.15 -5.90 -10.15
CA VAL A 81 -16.20 -6.67 -11.38
C VAL A 81 -14.82 -7.27 -11.65
N LYS A 82 -14.78 -8.54 -12.07
CA LYS A 82 -13.54 -9.28 -12.34
C LYS A 82 -13.52 -9.80 -13.77
N LEU A 83 -12.49 -9.45 -14.52
CA LEU A 83 -12.10 -10.12 -15.77
C LEU A 83 -11.07 -11.19 -15.43
N ARG A 84 -11.41 -12.45 -15.70
CA ARG A 84 -10.47 -13.59 -15.64
C ARG A 84 -10.07 -13.98 -17.06
N SER A 85 -8.77 -14.09 -17.32
CA SER A 85 -8.28 -14.70 -18.56
C SER A 85 -8.47 -16.22 -18.53
N SER A 86 -8.85 -16.78 -19.67
CA SER A 86 -8.85 -18.23 -19.91
C SER A 86 -7.54 -18.72 -20.54
N LEU A 87 -6.60 -17.82 -20.87
CA LEU A 87 -5.35 -18.10 -21.59
C LEU A 87 -4.08 -17.81 -20.77
N LEU A 88 -4.17 -16.90 -19.81
CA LEU A 88 -3.07 -16.48 -18.93
C LEU A 88 -3.43 -16.72 -17.47
N PRO A 89 -2.44 -16.89 -16.57
CA PRO A 89 -2.62 -16.84 -15.12
C PRO A 89 -2.86 -15.40 -14.64
N LEU A 90 -3.84 -14.73 -15.23
CA LEU A 90 -4.11 -13.31 -15.11
C LEU A 90 -5.60 -13.07 -14.83
N SER A 91 -5.88 -12.24 -13.83
CA SER A 91 -7.19 -11.61 -13.67
C SER A 91 -7.04 -10.14 -13.32
N VAL A 92 -7.80 -9.29 -14.00
CA VAL A 92 -7.87 -7.85 -13.72
C VAL A 92 -9.21 -7.59 -13.05
N THR A 93 -9.21 -6.85 -11.95
CA THR A 93 -10.38 -6.63 -11.09
C THR A 93 -10.51 -5.14 -10.78
N TRP A 94 -11.73 -4.62 -10.68
CA TRP A 94 -11.98 -3.18 -10.52
C TRP A 94 -13.35 -2.90 -9.88
N HIS A 95 -13.51 -1.70 -9.29
CA HIS A 95 -14.83 -1.17 -8.92
C HIS A 95 -15.35 -0.13 -9.92
N ASN A 96 -16.67 0.07 -9.94
CA ASN A 96 -17.36 1.13 -10.65
C ASN A 96 -18.29 1.83 -9.65
N VAL A 97 -18.15 3.15 -9.49
CA VAL A 97 -18.58 3.85 -8.27
C VAL A 97 -18.93 5.31 -8.52
N PRO A 98 -19.83 5.92 -7.73
CA PRO A 98 -19.83 7.36 -7.47
C PRO A 98 -18.62 7.72 -6.58
N GLY A 99 -17.41 7.80 -7.16
CA GLY A 99 -16.20 8.31 -6.49
C GLY A 99 -15.06 7.29 -6.25
N GLY A 100 -15.29 6.15 -5.58
CA GLY A 100 -14.23 5.14 -5.38
C GLY A 100 -14.52 4.01 -4.37
N LEU A 101 -13.72 2.91 -4.45
CA LEU A 101 -13.53 1.75 -3.52
C LEU A 101 -14.78 0.87 -3.23
N ASP A 102 -14.71 -0.40 -2.82
CA ASP A 102 -13.76 -1.49 -3.18
C ASP A 102 -14.60 -2.71 -3.69
N ALA A 103 -14.46 -4.04 -3.51
CA ALA A 103 -13.58 -5.06 -2.89
C ALA A 103 -14.01 -6.43 -3.53
N LEU A 104 -13.23 -7.52 -3.74
CA LEU A 104 -11.84 -7.94 -3.44
C LEU A 104 -11.11 -8.51 -4.71
N LEU A 105 -9.80 -8.27 -4.88
CA LEU A 105 -8.83 -9.33 -5.23
C LEU A 105 -8.19 -9.77 -3.88
N GLU A 106 -6.97 -10.32 -3.83
CA GLU A 106 -6.10 -10.04 -2.68
C GLU A 106 -5.62 -8.58 -2.82
N GLU A 107 -6.52 -7.66 -2.46
CA GLU A 107 -6.35 -6.24 -2.72
C GLU A 107 -5.90 -5.53 -1.45
N TYR A 108 -4.58 -5.33 -1.38
CA TYR A 108 -3.92 -4.64 -0.27
C TYR A 108 -4.00 -3.12 -0.47
N THR A 109 -5.05 -2.51 0.09
CA THR A 109 -5.27 -1.06 -0.02
C THR A 109 -4.41 -0.32 1.02
N PHE A 110 -3.33 0.31 0.55
CA PHE A 110 -2.44 1.14 1.37
C PHE A 110 -2.92 2.59 1.41
N SER A 111 -3.07 3.13 2.61
CA SER A 111 -3.55 4.49 2.88
C SER A 111 -2.87 5.06 4.13
N HIS A 112 -3.08 6.34 4.46
CA HIS A 112 -2.34 6.98 5.54
C HIS A 112 -2.60 6.32 6.90
N ASN A 113 -1.54 5.73 7.48
CA ASN A 113 -1.58 4.92 8.71
C ASN A 113 -2.57 3.73 8.67
N LEU A 114 -2.93 3.22 7.48
CA LEU A 114 -3.94 2.16 7.33
C LEU A 114 -3.65 1.25 6.13
N VAL A 115 -3.68 -0.06 6.36
CA VAL A 115 -3.69 -1.09 5.33
C VAL A 115 -4.91 -2.00 5.51
N LYS A 116 -5.60 -2.30 4.42
CA LYS A 116 -6.73 -3.24 4.36
C LYS A 116 -6.46 -4.39 3.40
N ILE A 117 -7.20 -5.50 3.55
CA ILE A 117 -7.50 -6.44 2.48
C ILE A 117 -9.00 -6.40 2.19
N GLY A 118 -9.39 -5.76 1.08
CA GLY A 118 -10.79 -5.38 0.87
C GLY A 118 -11.28 -4.43 1.97
N GLU A 119 -12.26 -4.85 2.79
CA GLU A 119 -12.72 -4.05 3.94
C GLU A 119 -11.95 -4.34 5.25
N ASP A 120 -11.36 -5.52 5.38
CA ASP A 120 -10.74 -5.96 6.63
C ASP A 120 -9.40 -5.26 6.87
N VAL A 121 -9.27 -4.60 8.02
CA VAL A 121 -8.04 -3.90 8.41
C VAL A 121 -6.95 -4.91 8.77
N ILE A 122 -5.83 -4.89 8.04
CA ILE A 122 -4.62 -5.62 8.42
C ILE A 122 -3.98 -4.82 9.56
N GLY A 123 -4.22 -5.21 10.81
CA GLY A 123 -3.63 -4.55 11.98
C GLY A 123 -2.11 -4.76 12.09
N GLU A 124 -1.62 -5.96 11.73
CA GLU A 124 -0.19 -6.26 11.81
C GLU A 124 0.27 -7.34 10.83
N LEU A 125 -0.47 -8.45 10.65
CA LEU A 125 -0.06 -9.58 9.82
C LEU A 125 -1.27 -10.17 9.07
N HIS A 126 -1.06 -10.46 7.80
CA HIS A 126 -1.93 -11.25 6.93
C HIS A 126 -1.08 -12.30 6.18
N THR A 127 -1.66 -13.45 5.87
CA THR A 127 -0.97 -14.55 5.17
C THR A 127 -1.96 -15.28 4.28
N SER A 128 -1.58 -15.47 3.02
CA SER A 128 -2.32 -16.22 2.00
C SER A 128 -1.40 -17.21 1.26
N ASP A 129 -1.95 -17.96 0.32
CA ASP A 129 -1.19 -18.81 -0.61
C ASP A 129 -0.28 -18.00 -1.57
N HIS A 130 -0.39 -16.67 -1.57
CA HIS A 130 0.23 -15.78 -2.57
C HIS A 130 1.06 -14.65 -1.95
N ALA A 131 0.73 -14.19 -0.74
CA ALA A 131 1.43 -13.10 -0.07
C ALA A 131 1.47 -13.25 1.46
N LEU A 132 2.58 -12.78 2.02
CA LEU A 132 2.77 -12.49 3.45
C LEU A 132 2.85 -10.97 3.59
N VAL A 133 1.85 -10.34 4.21
CA VAL A 133 1.76 -8.88 4.36
C VAL A 133 1.82 -8.52 5.82
N PHE A 134 2.78 -7.69 6.23
CA PHE A 134 2.95 -7.36 7.64
C PHE A 134 3.52 -5.97 7.91
N TRP A 135 3.13 -5.37 9.04
CA TRP A 135 3.68 -4.11 9.53
C TRP A 135 5.04 -4.34 10.20
N GLU A 136 6.09 -3.76 9.63
CA GLU A 136 7.43 -3.71 10.24
C GLU A 136 7.45 -2.71 11.40
N SER A 137 6.76 -1.57 11.19
CA SER A 137 6.59 -0.49 12.16
C SER A 137 5.35 0.32 11.80
N SER A 138 4.91 1.25 12.66
CA SER A 138 3.78 2.16 12.41
C SER A 138 3.88 3.05 11.15
N MET A 139 5.02 3.01 10.44
CA MET A 139 5.23 3.74 9.19
C MET A 139 5.42 2.83 7.96
N TYR A 140 5.78 1.55 8.14
CA TYR A 140 6.23 0.66 7.06
C TYR A 140 5.51 -0.69 7.08
N VAL A 141 5.02 -1.11 5.91
CA VAL A 141 4.39 -2.42 5.69
C VAL A 141 5.15 -3.16 4.59
N GLN A 142 5.51 -4.40 4.86
CA GLN A 142 6.17 -5.32 3.95
C GLN A 142 5.11 -6.19 3.24
N VAL A 143 5.35 -6.51 1.98
CA VAL A 143 4.64 -7.55 1.21
C VAL A 143 5.71 -8.49 0.65
N HIS A 144 5.74 -9.74 1.11
CA HIS A 144 6.54 -10.80 0.51
C HIS A 144 5.64 -11.71 -0.31
N THR A 145 5.82 -11.75 -1.63
CA THR A 145 5.04 -12.62 -2.52
C THR A 145 5.63 -14.04 -2.59
N SER A 146 4.80 -15.02 -2.90
CA SER A 146 5.23 -16.42 -3.16
C SER A 146 6.18 -16.56 -4.36
N LEU A 147 6.20 -15.57 -5.27
CA LEU A 147 7.12 -15.47 -6.40
C LEU A 147 8.48 -14.84 -6.04
N GLY A 148 8.66 -14.39 -4.78
CA GLY A 148 9.91 -13.81 -4.29
C GLY A 148 10.09 -12.30 -4.55
N LEU A 149 9.13 -11.64 -5.21
CA LEU A 149 9.07 -10.17 -5.24
C LEU A 149 8.74 -9.67 -3.83
N LYS A 150 9.48 -8.66 -3.37
CA LYS A 150 9.19 -7.93 -2.12
C LYS A 150 8.79 -6.50 -2.42
N ILE A 151 7.80 -6.00 -1.69
CA ILE A 151 7.37 -4.60 -1.72
C ILE A 151 7.47 -4.07 -0.29
N GLN A 152 8.21 -2.99 -0.09
CA GLN A 152 8.10 -2.18 1.13
C GLN A 152 7.25 -0.95 0.81
N VAL A 153 6.15 -0.76 1.53
CA VAL A 153 5.28 0.40 1.43
C VAL A 153 5.43 1.24 2.69
N GLN A 154 5.94 2.45 2.55
CA GLN A 154 5.79 3.48 3.56
C GLN A 154 4.37 4.05 3.48
N VAL A 155 3.67 4.15 4.61
CA VAL A 155 2.29 4.68 4.70
C VAL A 155 2.19 6.00 5.48
N SER A 156 3.30 6.42 6.09
CA SER A 156 3.37 7.62 6.92
C SER A 156 4.76 8.28 6.86
N PRO A 157 4.87 9.62 6.74
CA PRO A 157 3.79 10.61 6.66
C PRO A 157 3.14 10.70 5.26
N GLU A 158 3.80 10.19 4.22
CA GLU A 158 3.29 10.09 2.85
C GLU A 158 3.47 8.64 2.34
N ILE A 159 2.74 8.27 1.29
CA ILE A 159 2.80 6.92 0.72
C ILE A 159 4.00 6.83 -0.24
N GLN A 160 4.88 5.85 -0.02
CA GLN A 160 6.03 5.56 -0.88
C GLN A 160 6.17 4.05 -1.07
N MET A 161 6.66 3.61 -2.23
CA MET A 161 6.79 2.20 -2.57
C MET A 161 8.21 1.88 -3.03
N TYR A 162 8.78 0.81 -2.48
CA TYR A 162 10.09 0.27 -2.84
C TYR A 162 9.92 -1.18 -3.28
N LEU A 163 10.44 -1.52 -4.47
CA LEU A 163 10.33 -2.84 -5.07
C LEU A 163 11.68 -3.54 -5.08
N THR A 164 11.73 -4.79 -4.63
CA THR A 164 12.91 -5.66 -4.70
C THR A 164 12.55 -6.93 -5.47
N PRO A 165 13.03 -7.12 -6.71
CA PRO A 165 12.70 -8.28 -7.54
C PRO A 165 13.31 -9.58 -6.97
N PRO A 166 12.84 -10.76 -7.41
CA PRO A 166 13.44 -12.04 -7.04
C PRO A 166 14.90 -12.13 -7.50
N ALA A 167 15.78 -12.65 -6.64
CA ALA A 167 17.21 -12.80 -6.96
C ALA A 167 17.49 -13.67 -8.19
N ASN A 168 16.60 -14.64 -8.49
CA ASN A 168 16.72 -15.59 -9.60
C ASN A 168 15.61 -15.39 -10.65
N HIS A 169 15.25 -14.14 -10.97
CA HIS A 169 14.19 -13.86 -11.96
C HIS A 169 14.63 -14.31 -13.38
N MET A 170 13.78 -15.07 -14.06
CA MET A 170 14.07 -15.66 -15.37
C MET A 170 13.26 -14.99 -16.50
N GLY A 171 13.55 -13.71 -16.74
CA GLY A 171 12.97 -12.93 -17.83
C GLY A 171 13.37 -11.45 -17.73
N PRO A 172 13.39 -10.70 -18.85
CA PRO A 172 13.69 -9.28 -18.81
C PRO A 172 12.63 -8.52 -18.03
N ILE A 173 13.05 -7.67 -17.09
CA ILE A 173 12.19 -6.65 -16.49
C ILE A 173 12.04 -5.53 -17.53
N SER A 174 10.92 -4.81 -17.53
CA SER A 174 10.70 -3.65 -18.40
C SER A 174 9.60 -2.76 -17.84
N GLY A 175 9.76 -1.43 -17.97
CA GLY A 175 8.76 -0.44 -17.55
C GLY A 175 9.42 0.80 -16.97
N LEU A 176 8.67 1.54 -16.13
CA LEU A 176 9.15 2.77 -15.47
C LEU A 176 10.28 2.54 -14.43
N CYS A 177 10.67 1.30 -14.15
CA CYS A 177 11.82 0.95 -13.31
C CYS A 177 13.05 0.51 -14.13
N GLY A 178 13.08 0.82 -15.43
CA GLY A 178 14.13 0.35 -16.34
C GLY A 178 13.98 -1.13 -16.68
N ASN A 179 15.11 -1.78 -16.98
CA ASN A 179 15.14 -3.19 -17.42
C ASN A 179 15.94 -4.15 -16.51
N SER A 180 16.59 -3.61 -15.47
CA SER A 180 17.42 -4.36 -14.50
C SER A 180 18.67 -5.06 -15.07
N ASN A 181 19.17 -4.69 -16.27
CA ASN A 181 20.39 -5.28 -16.86
C ASN A 181 21.72 -4.72 -16.29
N SER A 182 21.65 -3.69 -15.43
CA SER A 182 22.77 -2.93 -14.85
C SER A 182 23.46 -1.87 -15.75
N ASP A 183 22.92 -1.56 -16.93
CA ASP A 183 23.39 -0.49 -17.81
C ASP A 183 22.43 0.72 -17.79
N THR A 184 22.77 1.74 -17.00
CA THR A 184 21.94 2.95 -16.87
C THR A 184 21.83 3.81 -18.13
N ARG A 185 22.43 3.38 -19.26
CA ARG A 185 22.31 4.03 -20.57
C ARG A 185 21.10 3.53 -21.36
N ASP A 186 20.56 2.35 -21.04
CA ASP A 186 19.35 1.80 -21.67
C ASP A 186 18.17 1.60 -20.71
N ASP A 187 18.28 2.03 -19.44
CA ASP A 187 17.14 2.16 -18.52
C ASP A 187 15.97 2.97 -19.11
N PHE A 188 16.24 3.94 -19.99
CA PHE A 188 15.23 4.72 -20.72
C PHE A 188 14.76 4.02 -22.02
N THR A 189 14.81 2.69 -22.08
CA THR A 189 14.24 1.89 -23.18
C THR A 189 12.71 1.96 -23.17
N THR A 190 12.16 2.50 -24.25
CA THR A 190 10.72 2.70 -24.44
C THR A 190 9.93 1.39 -24.46
N SER A 191 8.59 1.49 -24.35
CA SER A 191 7.70 0.35 -24.59
C SER A 191 7.74 -0.21 -26.03
N SER A 192 8.49 0.45 -26.92
CA SER A 192 8.80 0.05 -28.30
C SER A 192 10.25 -0.41 -28.53
N GLY A 193 11.08 -0.49 -27.47
CA GLY A 193 12.48 -0.96 -27.57
C GLY A 193 13.49 0.06 -28.10
N ILE A 194 13.16 1.36 -28.06
CA ILE A 194 14.03 2.48 -28.48
C ILE A 194 14.62 3.12 -27.22
N ILE A 195 15.90 3.49 -27.21
CA ILE A 195 16.49 4.22 -26.08
C ILE A 195 16.20 5.72 -26.23
N GLU A 196 15.48 6.30 -25.26
CA GLU A 196 15.19 7.73 -25.20
C GLU A 196 16.23 8.49 -24.35
N ASN A 197 16.51 9.75 -24.70
CA ASN A 197 17.37 10.62 -23.89
C ASN A 197 16.57 11.53 -22.93
N SER A 198 15.25 11.61 -23.12
CA SER A 198 14.35 12.42 -22.31
C SER A 198 13.52 11.51 -21.40
N ALA A 199 13.62 11.74 -20.09
CA ALA A 199 12.79 11.05 -19.11
C ALA A 199 11.28 11.22 -19.37
N GLN A 200 10.88 12.36 -19.94
CA GLN A 200 9.50 12.59 -20.36
C GLN A 200 9.15 11.72 -21.57
N ALA A 201 9.99 11.66 -22.62
CA ALA A 201 9.71 10.83 -23.80
C ALA A 201 9.70 9.33 -23.45
N PHE A 202 10.67 8.87 -22.65
CA PHE A 202 10.73 7.52 -22.09
C PHE A 202 9.44 7.15 -21.35
N ALA A 203 9.06 7.91 -20.32
CA ALA A 203 7.85 7.64 -19.55
C ALA A 203 6.57 7.77 -20.40
N LEU A 204 6.56 8.67 -21.39
CA LEU A 204 5.45 8.81 -22.34
C LEU A 204 5.38 7.68 -23.38
N SER A 205 6.46 6.95 -23.64
CA SER A 205 6.37 5.72 -24.41
C SER A 205 5.74 4.58 -23.60
N TRP A 206 5.95 4.61 -22.27
CA TRP A 206 5.19 3.84 -21.30
C TRP A 206 3.87 4.55 -20.93
N SER A 207 3.45 5.60 -21.66
CA SER A 207 2.04 6.00 -21.69
C SER A 207 1.21 4.92 -22.42
N VAL A 208 -0.11 5.10 -22.44
CA VAL A 208 -1.05 4.45 -23.36
C VAL A 208 -1.93 5.54 -23.95
N GLY A 209 -2.29 5.40 -25.21
CA GLY A 209 -3.11 6.40 -25.90
C GLY A 209 -2.41 7.77 -25.95
N THR A 210 -3.19 8.82 -26.16
CA THR A 210 -2.66 10.19 -26.24
C THR A 210 -2.50 10.81 -24.86
N CYS A 211 -1.39 11.54 -24.69
CA CYS A 211 -1.03 12.16 -23.42
C CYS A 211 -0.62 13.63 -23.54
N ALA A 212 -1.15 14.45 -22.63
CA ALA A 212 -0.61 15.77 -22.30
C ALA A 212 0.09 15.72 -20.93
N VAL A 213 1.39 16.03 -20.88
CA VAL A 213 2.05 16.37 -19.62
C VAL A 213 1.79 17.84 -19.37
N THR A 214 0.96 18.17 -18.38
CA THR A 214 0.84 19.53 -17.85
C THR A 214 2.06 19.83 -16.98
N PRO A 215 2.89 20.83 -17.32
CA PRO A 215 3.88 21.33 -16.38
C PRO A 215 3.14 21.86 -15.14
N ASN A 216 3.62 21.47 -13.96
CA ASN A 216 3.13 21.99 -12.70
C ASN A 216 4.22 22.89 -12.08
N PRO A 217 4.42 24.11 -12.62
CA PRO A 217 5.42 25.04 -12.11
C PRO A 217 5.08 25.45 -10.67
N CYS A 218 6.08 25.93 -9.94
CA CYS A 218 5.80 26.66 -8.72
C CYS A 218 5.11 27.99 -9.09
N ILE A 219 3.99 28.31 -8.43
CA ILE A 219 3.21 29.54 -8.66
C ILE A 219 3.22 30.44 -7.42
N ASN A 220 3.56 29.89 -6.25
CA ASN A 220 3.64 30.63 -4.99
C ASN A 220 5.12 30.93 -4.66
N THR A 221 5.53 32.18 -4.87
CA THR A 221 6.90 32.66 -4.65
C THR A 221 7.36 32.57 -3.19
N ASP A 222 6.47 32.75 -2.20
CA ASP A 222 6.84 32.61 -0.79
C ASP A 222 7.16 31.15 -0.45
N ASN A 223 6.36 30.21 -0.98
CA ASN A 223 6.66 28.79 -0.88
C ASN A 223 7.94 28.42 -1.67
N GLU A 224 8.20 29.07 -2.80
CA GLU A 224 9.41 28.87 -3.62
C GLU A 224 10.66 29.27 -2.85
N ILE A 225 10.69 30.47 -2.28
CA ILE A 225 11.81 31.00 -1.48
C ILE A 225 12.08 30.11 -0.26
N PHE A 226 11.03 29.69 0.47
CA PHE A 226 11.17 28.76 1.58
C PHE A 226 11.75 27.41 1.10
N ALA A 227 11.27 26.91 -0.03
CA ALA A 227 11.71 25.63 -0.58
C ALA A 227 13.16 25.68 -1.06
N GLU A 228 13.59 26.71 -1.78
CA GLU A 228 14.99 26.92 -2.16
C GLU A 228 15.89 26.98 -0.93
N GLU A 229 15.54 27.79 0.08
CA GLU A 229 16.32 27.93 1.31
C GLU A 229 16.50 26.58 2.02
N LYS A 230 15.41 25.84 2.28
CA LYS A 230 15.47 24.59 3.05
C LYS A 230 15.98 23.39 2.26
N CYS A 231 15.74 23.32 0.95
CA CYS A 231 16.24 22.23 0.11
C CYS A 231 17.74 22.37 -0.22
N SER A 232 18.29 23.60 -0.20
CA SER A 232 19.70 23.88 -0.50
C SER A 232 20.71 23.02 0.27
N ILE A 233 20.38 22.58 1.48
CA ILE A 233 21.23 21.73 2.33
C ILE A 233 21.63 20.41 1.66
N LEU A 234 20.82 19.90 0.72
CA LEU A 234 21.17 18.70 -0.07
C LEU A 234 22.45 18.92 -0.89
N ASN A 235 22.66 20.14 -1.40
CA ASN A 235 23.79 20.47 -2.27
C ASN A 235 25.05 20.94 -1.50
N ASN A 236 25.01 21.05 -0.18
CA ASN A 236 26.16 21.51 0.60
C ASN A 236 27.20 20.37 0.77
N PRO A 237 28.40 20.45 0.15
CA PRO A 237 29.39 19.36 0.17
C PRO A 237 30.07 19.18 1.54
N THR A 238 30.02 20.19 2.42
CA THR A 238 30.48 20.11 3.82
C THR A 238 29.32 19.97 4.81
N GLY A 239 28.08 19.93 4.33
CA GLY A 239 26.88 19.74 5.13
C GLY A 239 26.64 18.26 5.51
N ILE A 240 25.58 18.02 6.29
CA ILE A 240 25.24 16.69 6.81
C ILE A 240 25.06 15.63 5.69
N PHE A 241 24.56 16.04 4.53
CA PHE A 241 24.37 15.20 3.35
C PHE A 241 25.63 15.03 2.48
N GLY A 242 26.68 15.82 2.67
CA GLY A 242 27.88 15.87 1.81
C GLY A 242 28.61 14.53 1.67
N LYS A 243 28.63 13.72 2.73
CA LYS A 243 29.15 12.34 2.71
C LYS A 243 28.50 11.46 1.63
N CYS A 244 27.26 11.76 1.25
CA CYS A 244 26.50 10.98 0.29
C CYS A 244 26.77 11.35 -1.18
N HIS A 245 27.36 12.52 -1.44
CA HIS A 245 27.49 13.08 -2.80
C HIS A 245 28.30 12.18 -3.76
N ALA A 246 29.22 11.39 -3.23
CA ALA A 246 29.99 10.39 -3.99
C ALA A 246 29.17 9.16 -4.43
N HIS A 247 27.97 8.95 -3.86
CA HIS A 247 27.12 7.79 -4.09
C HIS A 247 25.79 8.14 -4.77
N ILE A 248 25.11 9.20 -4.31
CA ILE A 248 23.79 9.62 -4.82
C ILE A 248 23.85 11.08 -5.31
N PRO A 249 23.68 11.35 -6.62
CA PRO A 249 23.61 12.72 -7.16
C PRO A 249 22.45 13.53 -6.57
N THR A 250 22.69 14.80 -6.24
CA THR A 250 21.73 15.64 -5.51
C THR A 250 20.71 16.32 -6.42
N ASP A 251 21.04 16.60 -7.69
CA ASP A 251 20.25 17.45 -8.60
C ASP A 251 18.78 17.03 -8.74
N HIS A 252 18.51 15.73 -8.68
CA HIS A 252 17.16 15.18 -8.81
C HIS A 252 16.37 15.34 -7.50
N TYR A 253 16.99 15.04 -6.36
CA TYR A 253 16.39 15.21 -5.04
C TYR A 253 16.19 16.68 -4.66
N HIS A 254 17.12 17.56 -5.05
CA HIS A 254 17.01 19.00 -4.84
C HIS A 254 15.82 19.59 -5.61
N ARG A 255 15.69 19.29 -6.91
CA ARG A 255 14.54 19.73 -7.73
C ARG A 255 13.22 19.13 -7.23
N ALA A 256 13.20 17.84 -6.86
CA ALA A 256 12.03 17.20 -6.28
C ALA A 256 11.63 17.86 -4.95
N CYS A 257 12.59 18.16 -4.07
CA CYS A 257 12.36 18.86 -2.79
C CYS A 257 11.70 20.23 -3.01
N ILE A 258 12.19 21.02 -3.97
CA ILE A 258 11.59 22.33 -4.31
C ILE A 258 10.18 22.16 -4.86
N GLN A 259 9.99 21.28 -5.84
CA GLN A 259 8.69 21.04 -6.47
C GLN A 259 7.65 20.47 -5.51
N GLN A 260 8.02 19.55 -4.61
CA GLN A 260 7.13 19.03 -3.58
C GLN A 260 6.77 20.12 -2.57
N THR A 261 7.76 20.83 -2.03
CA THR A 261 7.54 21.84 -0.98
C THR A 261 6.69 23.01 -1.48
N CYS A 262 6.91 23.50 -2.71
CA CYS A 262 6.10 24.59 -3.24
C CYS A 262 4.62 24.21 -3.45
N ASN A 263 4.36 23.01 -3.96
CA ASN A 263 3.04 22.60 -4.46
C ASN A 263 2.13 21.91 -3.41
N ASN A 264 2.59 21.75 -2.16
CA ASN A 264 1.87 20.97 -1.15
C ASN A 264 1.13 21.87 -0.15
N GLY A 265 -0.21 21.93 -0.25
CA GLY A 265 -1.08 22.80 0.56
C GLY A 265 -1.29 22.38 2.03
N ARG A 266 -0.29 21.75 2.67
CA ARG A 266 -0.36 21.23 4.05
C ARG A 266 0.61 21.95 5.00
N SER A 267 1.89 21.58 4.92
CA SER A 267 2.97 22.12 5.75
C SER A 267 4.27 22.08 4.96
N LEU A 268 4.90 23.24 4.81
CA LEU A 268 6.14 23.38 4.04
C LEU A 268 7.28 22.61 4.71
N GLN A 269 7.45 22.77 6.03
CA GLN A 269 8.45 22.02 6.82
C GLN A 269 8.24 20.50 6.71
N GLN A 270 6.99 20.02 6.78
CA GLN A 270 6.72 18.58 6.63
C GLN A 270 7.10 18.07 5.23
N SER A 271 6.86 18.86 4.19
CA SER A 271 7.20 18.52 2.80
C SER A 271 8.72 18.43 2.60
N VAL A 272 9.47 19.40 3.15
CA VAL A 272 10.94 19.36 3.22
C VAL A 272 11.41 18.09 3.94
N CYS A 273 10.84 17.77 5.10
CA CYS A 273 11.24 16.60 5.88
C CYS A 273 10.98 15.26 5.18
N VAL A 274 9.99 15.18 4.29
CA VAL A 274 9.81 14.02 3.40
C VAL A 274 10.89 13.99 2.33
N ALA A 275 11.09 15.09 1.59
CA ALA A 275 12.05 15.12 0.48
C ALA A 275 13.51 14.88 0.94
N LEU A 276 13.91 15.44 2.08
CA LEU A 276 15.20 15.16 2.71
C LEU A 276 15.30 13.71 3.21
N GLY A 277 14.20 13.16 3.73
CA GLY A 277 14.10 11.75 4.12
C GLY A 277 14.31 10.79 2.96
N ASN A 278 13.85 11.15 1.75
CA ASN A 278 14.03 10.34 0.54
C ASN A 278 15.51 10.23 0.15
N TYR A 279 16.27 11.33 0.23
CA TYR A 279 17.72 11.32 0.00
C TYR A 279 18.45 10.54 1.12
N ALA A 280 18.04 10.71 2.38
CA ALA A 280 18.60 9.97 3.50
C ALA A 280 18.40 8.44 3.40
N LYS A 281 17.21 7.97 3.01
CA LYS A 281 16.93 6.53 2.78
C LYS A 281 17.74 6.01 1.59
N ALA A 282 17.81 6.75 0.47
CA ALA A 282 18.65 6.39 -0.67
C ALA A 282 20.14 6.25 -0.27
N CYS A 283 20.62 7.13 0.61
CA CYS A 283 21.97 7.07 1.16
C CYS A 283 22.21 5.84 2.06
N ALA A 284 21.28 5.58 2.99
CA ALA A 284 21.33 4.43 3.88
C ALA A 284 21.29 3.08 3.10
N ASN A 285 20.55 3.04 1.99
CA ASN A 285 20.52 1.88 1.08
C ASN A 285 21.86 1.63 0.36
N GLN A 286 22.78 2.61 0.33
CA GLN A 286 24.17 2.45 -0.11
C GLN A 286 25.13 2.11 1.04
N GLY A 287 24.61 1.89 2.26
CA GLY A 287 25.41 1.68 3.48
C GLY A 287 26.06 2.94 4.05
N VAL A 288 25.73 4.13 3.53
CA VAL A 288 26.40 5.38 3.91
C VAL A 288 25.70 6.04 5.10
N PHE A 289 26.42 6.15 6.23
CA PHE A 289 25.91 6.85 7.41
C PHE A 289 26.20 8.35 7.38
N ILE A 290 25.12 9.13 7.25
CA ILE A 290 25.15 10.60 7.18
C ILE A 290 25.04 11.31 8.55
N GLY A 291 24.75 10.62 9.64
CA GLY A 291 24.46 11.23 10.95
C GLY A 291 22.98 11.54 11.17
N ASP A 292 22.67 12.18 12.30
CA ASP A 292 21.32 12.67 12.62
C ASP A 292 20.99 13.94 11.82
N TRP A 293 20.67 13.73 10.54
CA TRP A 293 20.13 14.76 9.67
C TRP A 293 18.78 15.29 10.17
N ARG A 294 18.00 14.50 10.94
CA ARG A 294 16.66 14.91 11.38
C ARG A 294 16.74 16.06 12.37
N THR A 295 17.60 15.97 13.37
CA THR A 295 17.85 17.09 14.28
C THR A 295 18.49 18.26 13.53
N ALA A 296 19.43 18.00 12.61
CA ALA A 296 20.10 19.05 11.83
C ALA A 296 19.17 19.85 10.90
N THR A 297 18.03 19.29 10.46
CA THR A 297 17.08 19.94 9.54
C THR A 297 15.72 20.27 10.17
N ASN A 298 15.59 20.19 11.50
CA ASN A 298 14.33 20.36 12.23
C ASN A 298 13.21 19.40 11.74
N CYS A 299 13.59 18.14 11.50
CA CYS A 299 12.77 17.03 11.02
C CYS A 299 12.73 15.86 12.02
N SER A 300 12.84 16.21 13.31
CA SER A 300 12.88 15.31 14.45
C SER A 300 11.63 14.44 14.59
N CYS A 301 11.79 13.29 15.26
CA CYS A 301 10.68 12.43 15.61
C CYS A 301 9.76 13.09 16.66
N HIS A 302 8.45 12.93 16.48
CA HIS A 302 7.42 13.52 17.34
C HIS A 302 6.86 12.48 18.34
N THR A 303 5.94 12.89 19.21
CA THR A 303 5.25 12.05 20.23
C THR A 303 6.16 11.21 21.14
N GLY A 304 7.37 11.69 21.42
CA GLY A 304 8.34 11.02 22.31
C GLY A 304 9.17 9.92 21.63
N LYS A 305 9.01 9.74 20.32
CA LYS A 305 9.80 8.79 19.51
C LYS A 305 11.24 9.27 19.31
N VAL A 306 12.16 8.34 19.13
CA VAL A 306 13.58 8.55 18.82
C VAL A 306 13.92 8.15 17.39
N CYS A 307 14.97 8.75 16.84
CA CYS A 307 15.52 8.40 15.53
C CYS A 307 16.30 7.08 15.60
N VAL A 308 16.02 6.13 14.71
CA VAL A 308 16.80 4.91 14.51
C VAL A 308 17.54 4.99 13.18
N HIS A 309 18.87 4.80 13.22
CA HIS A 309 19.77 4.89 12.07
C HIS A 309 20.48 3.56 11.83
N CYS A 310 19.90 2.71 10.99
CA CYS A 310 20.36 1.33 10.77
C CYS A 310 21.71 1.23 10.04
N ALA A 311 22.16 2.30 9.39
CA ALA A 311 23.51 2.40 8.82
C ALA A 311 24.61 2.71 9.87
N GLU A 312 24.23 3.09 11.09
CA GLU A 312 25.16 3.30 12.23
C GLU A 312 25.13 2.10 13.19
N ASN A 313 23.94 1.73 13.65
CA ASN A 313 23.75 0.67 14.62
C ASN A 313 22.48 -0.14 14.30
N PRO A 314 22.60 -1.30 13.63
CA PRO A 314 21.47 -2.16 13.33
C PRO A 314 20.81 -2.71 14.60
N VAL A 315 19.58 -2.26 14.87
CA VAL A 315 18.72 -2.76 15.95
C VAL A 315 17.52 -3.50 15.37
N ASN A 316 16.96 -4.46 16.11
CA ASN A 316 15.72 -5.11 15.69
C ASN A 316 14.57 -4.09 15.78
N THR A 317 14.04 -3.66 14.62
CA THR A 317 12.94 -2.68 14.51
C THR A 317 11.55 -3.29 14.47
N ALA A 318 11.43 -4.62 14.39
CA ALA A 318 10.13 -5.28 14.53
C ALA A 318 9.60 -5.17 15.98
N ARG A 319 8.29 -5.40 16.13
CA ARG A 319 7.57 -5.44 17.41
C ARG A 319 7.69 -4.17 18.26
N LYS A 320 7.36 -3.01 17.68
CA LYS A 320 7.45 -1.69 18.34
C LYS A 320 6.10 -1.04 18.62
N THR A 321 4.99 -1.75 18.43
CA THR A 321 3.63 -1.28 18.74
C THR A 321 2.96 -2.17 19.79
N CYS A 322 1.95 -1.65 20.48
CA CYS A 322 1.17 -2.43 21.44
C CYS A 322 0.41 -3.60 20.80
N ASP A 323 -0.06 -3.44 19.55
CA ASP A 323 -0.67 -4.54 18.80
C ASP A 323 0.34 -5.67 18.52
N SER A 324 1.61 -5.32 18.25
CA SER A 324 2.69 -6.27 17.93
C SER A 324 3.26 -7.09 19.07
N LEU A 325 2.88 -6.76 20.31
CA LEU A 325 3.15 -7.61 21.46
C LEU A 325 2.24 -8.85 21.47
N SER A 326 1.05 -8.76 20.87
CA SER A 326 0.00 -9.77 21.02
C SER A 326 0.18 -11.05 20.19
N LYS A 327 0.96 -11.01 19.11
CA LYS A 327 0.97 -12.02 18.02
C LYS A 327 2.22 -12.94 18.06
N PRO A 328 2.44 -13.88 17.10
CA PRO A 328 3.65 -14.71 17.02
C PRO A 328 4.89 -13.96 16.50
N VAL A 329 6.10 -14.50 16.71
CA VAL A 329 7.36 -13.91 16.21
C VAL A 329 7.60 -14.31 14.74
N GLY A 330 6.93 -13.62 13.81
CA GLY A 330 6.95 -13.94 12.38
C GLY A 330 7.90 -13.08 11.54
N VAL A 331 9.03 -13.67 11.12
CA VAL A 331 9.80 -13.35 9.89
C VAL A 331 10.00 -11.84 9.56
N GLY A 332 10.77 -11.13 10.39
CA GLY A 332 11.13 -9.72 10.18
C GLY A 332 12.34 -9.28 11.00
N ALA A 333 13.52 -9.84 10.74
CA ALA A 333 14.76 -9.51 11.48
C ALA A 333 15.58 -8.41 10.78
N ALA A 334 14.90 -7.41 10.20
CA ALA A 334 15.54 -6.26 9.56
C ALA A 334 15.67 -5.09 10.54
N CYS A 335 16.52 -4.13 10.19
CA CYS A 335 16.53 -2.80 10.78
C CYS A 335 16.10 -1.80 9.70
N ASP A 336 14.98 -1.12 9.91
CA ASP A 336 14.53 -0.03 9.04
C ASP A 336 14.68 1.34 9.71
N SER A 337 15.32 2.29 9.02
CA SER A 337 15.62 3.60 9.63
C SER A 337 14.37 4.47 9.71
N GLY A 338 14.09 5.05 10.87
CA GLY A 338 12.78 5.68 11.12
C GLY A 338 12.63 6.30 12.51
N CYS A 339 11.39 6.60 12.88
CA CYS A 339 11.00 7.10 14.19
C CYS A 339 10.31 5.98 14.98
N TYR A 340 10.88 5.62 16.13
CA TYR A 340 10.42 4.49 16.95
C TYR A 340 10.31 4.90 18.41
N CYS A 341 9.52 4.17 19.20
CA CYS A 341 9.51 4.41 20.64
C CYS A 341 10.86 4.06 21.31
N PRO A 342 11.21 4.72 22.43
CA PRO A 342 12.41 4.43 23.21
C PRO A 342 12.54 2.96 23.63
N TYR A 343 13.73 2.58 24.12
CA TYR A 343 13.97 1.24 24.64
C TYR A 343 12.95 0.86 25.74
N ASN A 344 12.44 -0.37 25.67
CA ASN A 344 11.33 -0.90 26.49
C ASN A 344 9.99 -0.13 26.41
N GLN A 345 9.79 0.72 25.39
CA GLN A 345 8.51 1.36 25.10
C GLN A 345 7.96 0.95 23.73
N TYR A 346 6.64 1.00 23.61
CA TYR A 346 5.88 0.56 22.44
C TYR A 346 4.86 1.63 22.06
N GLU A 347 4.60 1.78 20.77
CA GLU A 347 3.61 2.71 20.26
C GLU A 347 2.20 2.18 20.48
N ASP A 348 1.40 2.92 21.24
CA ASP A 348 -0.01 2.62 21.48
C ASP A 348 -0.90 2.96 20.27
N HIS A 349 -2.15 2.52 20.29
CA HIS A 349 -3.14 2.79 19.23
C HIS A 349 -3.54 4.28 19.10
N LEU A 350 -2.88 5.19 19.82
CA LEU A 350 -3.07 6.64 19.78
C LEU A 350 -1.76 7.37 19.38
N GLY A 351 -0.67 6.65 19.07
CA GLY A 351 0.60 7.19 18.61
C GLY A 351 1.60 7.58 19.72
N ASN A 352 1.33 7.21 20.96
CA ASN A 352 2.14 7.52 22.14
C ASN A 352 3.07 6.36 22.50
N CYS A 353 4.24 6.66 23.06
CA CYS A 353 5.14 5.64 23.58
C CYS A 353 4.79 5.28 25.04
N VAL A 354 4.41 4.02 25.26
CA VAL A 354 3.99 3.49 26.58
C VAL A 354 4.79 2.24 26.95
N SER A 355 4.82 1.88 28.24
CA SER A 355 5.37 0.59 28.68
C SER A 355 4.42 -0.56 28.36
N VAL A 356 4.94 -1.80 28.33
CA VAL A 356 4.14 -3.00 28.00
C VAL A 356 2.91 -3.16 28.89
N GLU A 357 3.00 -2.84 30.19
CA GLU A 357 1.88 -2.96 31.14
C GLU A 357 0.72 -2.01 30.78
N ASN A 358 1.03 -0.86 30.19
CA ASN A 358 0.09 0.19 29.84
C ASN A 358 -0.43 0.08 28.40
N CYS A 359 0.00 -0.93 27.64
CA CYS A 359 -0.38 -1.08 26.23
C CYS A 359 -1.89 -1.23 26.02
N THR A 360 -2.42 -0.38 25.13
CA THR A 360 -3.84 -0.37 24.74
C THR A 360 -4.17 -1.53 23.81
N CYS A 361 -5.45 -1.90 23.78
CA CYS A 361 -6.00 -2.95 22.90
C CYS A 361 -7.11 -2.36 22.01
N VAL A 362 -7.39 -2.95 20.85
CA VAL A 362 -8.53 -2.57 20.01
C VAL A 362 -9.61 -3.65 20.02
N TYR A 363 -10.89 -3.24 20.09
CA TYR A 363 -12.04 -4.11 19.87
C TYR A 363 -13.14 -3.33 19.14
N SER A 364 -13.69 -3.90 18.07
CA SER A 364 -14.72 -3.26 17.20
C SER A 364 -14.40 -1.80 16.83
N GLY A 365 -13.15 -1.53 16.42
CA GLY A 365 -12.69 -0.21 16.00
C GLY A 365 -12.53 0.83 17.13
N ARG A 366 -12.64 0.43 18.40
CA ARG A 366 -12.41 1.30 19.57
C ARG A 366 -11.15 0.88 20.31
N VAL A 367 -10.38 1.88 20.75
CA VAL A 367 -9.20 1.72 21.60
C VAL A 367 -9.64 1.61 23.06
N PHE A 368 -9.03 0.68 23.81
CA PHE A 368 -9.25 0.43 25.23
C PHE A 368 -7.93 0.48 25.98
N SER A 369 -7.92 1.13 27.14
CA SER A 369 -6.76 1.16 28.05
C SER A 369 -6.60 -0.18 28.78
N ALA A 370 -5.38 -0.46 29.25
CA ALA A 370 -5.13 -1.59 30.14
C ALA A 370 -6.09 -1.57 31.36
N GLY A 371 -6.65 -2.73 31.70
CA GLY A 371 -7.67 -2.90 32.74
C GLY A 371 -9.12 -2.62 32.31
N GLN A 372 -9.36 -2.01 31.15
CA GLN A 372 -10.73 -1.86 30.61
C GLN A 372 -11.27 -3.19 30.06
N SER A 373 -12.59 -3.33 30.03
CA SER A 373 -13.25 -4.57 29.62
C SER A 373 -14.40 -4.39 28.63
N VAL A 374 -14.59 -5.40 27.77
CA VAL A 374 -15.72 -5.53 26.84
C VAL A 374 -16.53 -6.78 27.18
N LYS A 375 -17.83 -6.74 26.91
CA LYS A 375 -18.74 -7.89 27.04
C LYS A 375 -19.38 -8.21 25.70
N SER A 376 -19.27 -9.46 25.25
CA SER A 376 -19.73 -9.91 23.93
C SER A 376 -19.99 -11.42 23.96
N ASN A 377 -21.11 -11.88 23.41
CA ASN A 377 -21.47 -13.31 23.30
C ASN A 377 -21.22 -14.13 24.58
N CYS A 378 -21.70 -13.60 25.73
CA CYS A 378 -21.48 -14.15 27.07
C CYS A 378 -20.01 -14.33 27.48
N LYS A 379 -19.07 -13.60 26.88
CA LYS A 379 -17.68 -13.48 27.35
C LYS A 379 -17.44 -12.09 27.95
N THR A 380 -16.62 -12.01 28.98
CA THR A 380 -16.03 -10.75 29.46
C THR A 380 -14.54 -10.77 29.15
N CYS A 381 -14.07 -9.83 28.33
CA CYS A 381 -12.66 -9.73 27.95
C CYS A 381 -12.05 -8.47 28.56
N VAL A 382 -10.88 -8.59 29.18
CA VAL A 382 -10.12 -7.48 29.79
C VAL A 382 -8.86 -7.21 28.96
N CYS A 383 -8.57 -5.95 28.67
CA CYS A 383 -7.35 -5.53 27.99
C CYS A 383 -6.17 -5.52 28.96
N GLY A 384 -5.01 -6.03 28.54
CA GLY A 384 -3.74 -5.86 29.24
C GLY A 384 -2.57 -6.33 28.37
N GLN A 385 -1.45 -5.60 28.41
CA GLN A 385 -0.25 -5.91 27.60
C GLN A 385 -0.53 -5.98 26.08
N GLY A 386 -1.49 -5.20 25.58
CA GLY A 386 -1.94 -5.25 24.19
C GLY A 386 -2.80 -6.48 23.83
N GLN A 387 -3.06 -7.38 24.77
CA GLN A 387 -3.85 -8.60 24.58
C GLN A 387 -5.22 -8.54 25.29
N TRP A 388 -6.18 -9.31 24.76
CA TRP A 388 -7.49 -9.53 25.38
C TRP A 388 -7.52 -10.85 26.15
N THR A 389 -7.65 -10.76 27.48
CA THR A 389 -7.87 -11.93 28.35
C THR A 389 -9.38 -12.12 28.56
N CYS A 390 -9.96 -13.17 27.99
CA CYS A 390 -11.40 -13.44 28.03
C CYS A 390 -11.80 -14.55 29.01
N SER A 391 -12.91 -14.36 29.73
CA SER A 391 -13.58 -15.40 30.52
C SER A 391 -15.04 -15.59 30.08
N ASP A 392 -15.49 -16.85 30.07
CA ASP A 392 -16.85 -17.24 29.72
C ASP A 392 -17.85 -16.96 30.86
N GLN A 393 -19.12 -16.75 30.49
CA GLN A 393 -20.27 -16.52 31.38
C GLN A 393 -21.47 -17.34 30.87
N PRO A 394 -22.47 -17.67 31.71
CA PRO A 394 -23.63 -18.44 31.27
C PRO A 394 -24.48 -17.71 30.22
N CYS A 395 -24.74 -18.35 29.08
CA CYS A 395 -25.75 -17.92 28.11
C CYS A 395 -27.11 -18.60 28.34
N SER A 396 -28.20 -17.88 28.07
CA SER A 396 -29.47 -18.49 27.65
C SER A 396 -29.57 -18.41 26.12
N GLY A 397 -29.50 -19.54 25.42
CA GLY A 397 -29.65 -19.59 23.97
C GLY A 397 -31.06 -19.19 23.53
N LYS A 398 -31.20 -18.62 22.32
CA LYS A 398 -32.50 -18.16 21.79
C LYS A 398 -32.71 -18.58 20.32
N CYS A 399 -33.57 -19.56 20.10
CA CYS A 399 -34.07 -19.90 18.76
C CYS A 399 -35.09 -18.84 18.28
N GLN A 400 -35.11 -18.51 16.99
CA GLN A 400 -36.02 -17.52 16.38
C GLN A 400 -36.54 -17.98 15.02
N VAL A 401 -37.74 -17.52 14.64
CA VAL A 401 -38.33 -17.72 13.30
C VAL A 401 -39.11 -16.47 12.90
N TYR A 402 -39.02 -16.04 11.64
CA TYR A 402 -39.80 -14.93 11.10
C TYR A 402 -40.03 -15.02 9.59
N GLY A 403 -41.05 -14.28 9.12
CA GLY A 403 -41.32 -14.08 7.69
C GLY A 403 -41.60 -15.38 6.92
N ASN A 404 -41.19 -15.41 5.65
CA ASN A 404 -41.36 -16.53 4.73
C ASN A 404 -40.26 -17.61 4.91
N GLY A 405 -40.16 -18.13 6.13
CA GLY A 405 -39.32 -19.29 6.47
C GLY A 405 -37.85 -18.97 6.77
N HIS A 406 -37.58 -17.86 7.46
CA HIS A 406 -36.24 -17.55 8.00
C HIS A 406 -36.14 -18.01 9.45
N TYR A 407 -35.02 -18.65 9.81
CA TYR A 407 -34.80 -19.31 11.09
C TYR A 407 -33.42 -18.98 11.67
N GLN A 408 -33.33 -18.91 13.00
CA GLN A 408 -32.10 -18.83 13.77
C GLN A 408 -32.07 -19.95 14.82
N THR A 409 -31.00 -20.74 14.90
CA THR A 409 -30.83 -21.76 15.96
C THR A 409 -30.48 -21.13 17.31
N PHE A 410 -30.53 -21.92 18.38
CA PHE A 410 -30.06 -21.49 19.71
C PHE A 410 -28.59 -21.00 19.70
N ASP A 411 -27.76 -21.60 18.86
CA ASP A 411 -26.34 -21.26 18.62
C ASP A 411 -26.14 -20.12 17.58
N SER A 412 -27.20 -19.36 17.31
CA SER A 412 -27.22 -18.22 16.37
C SER A 412 -27.00 -18.53 14.88
N ASN A 413 -26.99 -19.80 14.45
CA ASN A 413 -26.87 -20.16 13.03
C ASN A 413 -28.15 -19.81 12.26
N TRP A 414 -28.00 -19.13 11.12
CA TRP A 414 -29.10 -18.69 10.27
C TRP A 414 -29.35 -19.64 9.10
N TYR A 415 -30.62 -19.96 8.84
CA TYR A 415 -31.02 -20.71 7.65
C TYR A 415 -32.38 -20.27 7.11
N ARG A 416 -32.68 -20.67 5.88
CA ARG A 416 -33.99 -20.48 5.25
C ARG A 416 -34.55 -21.83 4.80
N PHE A 417 -35.82 -22.08 5.08
CA PHE A 417 -36.50 -23.33 4.72
C PHE A 417 -37.96 -23.04 4.35
N SER A 418 -38.50 -23.76 3.37
CA SER A 418 -39.84 -23.51 2.82
C SER A 418 -40.58 -24.82 2.57
N GLY A 419 -40.78 -25.60 3.64
CA GLY A 419 -41.54 -26.84 3.63
C GLY A 419 -43.04 -26.61 3.89
N HIS A 420 -43.89 -27.27 3.11
CA HIS A 420 -45.36 -27.26 3.29
C HIS A 420 -45.83 -28.47 4.10
N CYS A 421 -45.39 -28.58 5.36
CA CYS A 421 -45.76 -29.64 6.29
C CYS A 421 -45.73 -29.12 7.74
N GLN A 422 -46.13 -29.95 8.70
CA GLN A 422 -45.96 -29.68 10.12
C GLN A 422 -44.56 -30.10 10.58
N TYR A 423 -43.84 -29.22 11.25
CA TYR A 423 -42.47 -29.45 11.74
C TYR A 423 -42.36 -29.14 13.24
N THR A 424 -41.63 -29.96 13.98
CA THR A 424 -41.32 -29.71 15.39
C THR A 424 -40.26 -28.62 15.51
N PHE A 425 -40.63 -27.45 16.01
CA PHE A 425 -39.73 -26.29 16.10
C PHE A 425 -38.74 -26.39 17.28
N VAL A 426 -39.19 -26.92 18.41
CA VAL A 426 -38.37 -27.29 19.57
C VAL A 426 -38.98 -28.55 20.20
N GLU A 427 -38.15 -29.53 20.53
CA GLU A 427 -38.53 -30.70 21.33
C GLU A 427 -37.63 -30.75 22.57
N VAL A 428 -38.21 -30.84 23.76
CA VAL A 428 -37.47 -31.07 25.00
C VAL A 428 -37.62 -32.55 25.35
N ARG A 429 -36.53 -33.31 25.22
CA ARG A 429 -36.48 -34.70 25.70
C ARG A 429 -36.02 -34.71 27.15
N THR A 430 -36.90 -35.20 28.02
CA THR A 430 -36.69 -35.42 29.46
C THR A 430 -36.35 -36.87 29.74
#